data_AF-A0A7M7INH4-F1
#
_entry.id   AF-A0A7M7INH4-F1
#
_cell.length_a   1.000
_cell.length_b   1.000
_cell.length_c   1.000
_cell.angle_alpha   90.00
_cell.angle_beta   90.00
_cell.angle_gamma   90.00
#
_symmetry.space_group_name_H-M   'P 1'
#
loop_
_entity.id
_entity.type
_entity.pdbx_description
1 polymer ?
#
loop_
_entity_poly.entity_id
_entity_poly.type
_entity_poly.pdbx_seq_one_letter_code
_entity_poly.pdbx_strand_id
1 'polypeptide(L)'
;MKTFQGDEHALQVLRNKINEEYKKYKNVTNTAAIKELNKFAEEVEHEVRTTIVQAVETKPGHFELRITPDTTLVDNVPYKDEPCNRSNKDNLDTSTSKDKTK
;
A
#
# COMPACT_ATOMS: atom_id res chain seq x y z
N MET A 1 1.79 12.57 -9.59
CA MET A 1 1.31 11.37 -8.88
C MET A 1 -0.15 11.17 -9.23
N LYS A 2 -0.56 9.98 -9.71
CA LYS A 2 -1.94 9.73 -10.19
C LYS A 2 -2.91 9.37 -9.07
N THR A 3 -2.40 8.86 -7.94
CA THR A 3 -3.19 8.32 -6.83
C THR A 3 -4.09 9.35 -6.16
N PHE A 4 -3.66 10.60 -6.02
CA PHE A 4 -4.41 11.66 -5.32
C PHE A 4 -4.93 12.72 -6.31
N GLN A 5 -5.80 12.34 -7.24
CA GLN A 5 -6.30 13.26 -8.25
C GLN A 5 -7.34 14.21 -7.65
N GLY A 6 -7.17 15.52 -7.85
CA GLY A 6 -8.09 16.54 -7.35
C GLY A 6 -8.05 16.78 -5.84
N ASP A 7 -7.21 16.04 -5.10
CA ASP A 7 -7.04 16.16 -3.66
C ASP A 7 -5.72 16.86 -3.32
N GLU A 8 -5.72 18.19 -3.45
CA GLU A 8 -4.53 19.00 -3.18
C GLU A 8 -4.10 18.96 -1.71
N HIS A 9 -5.06 18.76 -0.80
CA HIS A 9 -4.74 18.65 0.62
C HIS A 9 -3.94 17.38 0.90
N ALA A 10 -4.40 16.21 0.46
CA ALA A 10 -3.67 14.96 0.62
C ALA A 10 -2.31 15.00 -0.09
N LEU A 11 -2.25 15.59 -1.30
CA LEU A 11 -0.99 15.81 -2.01
C LEU A 11 -0.01 16.64 -1.19
N GLN A 12 -0.46 17.74 -0.58
CA GLN A 12 0.40 18.62 0.21
C GLN A 12 0.90 17.92 1.49
N VAL A 13 0.00 17.24 2.21
CA VAL A 13 0.36 16.49 3.42
C VAL A 13 1.38 15.40 3.10
N LEU A 14 1.17 14.62 2.04
CA LEU A 14 2.10 13.58 1.65
C LEU A 14 3.46 14.16 1.24
N ARG A 15 3.48 15.23 0.42
CA ARG A 15 4.72 15.92 0.04
C ARG A 15 5.48 16.42 1.27
N ASN A 16 4.79 17.01 2.23
CA ASN A 16 5.40 17.48 3.47
C ASN A 16 6.02 16.31 4.24
N LYS A 17 5.29 15.20 4.38
CA LYS A 17 5.77 14.01 5.08
C LYS A 17 7.02 13.41 4.42
N ILE A 18 7.02 13.27 3.08
CA ILE A 18 8.18 12.82 2.31
C ILE A 18 9.37 13.74 2.61
N ASN A 19 9.20 15.06 2.50
CA ASN A 19 10.28 16.02 2.75
C ASN A 19 10.82 15.95 4.18
N GLU A 20 9.96 15.73 5.18
CA GLU A 20 10.37 15.54 6.57
C GLU A 20 11.24 14.29 6.74
N GLU A 21 10.82 13.15 6.18
CA GLU A 21 11.59 11.91 6.29
C GLU A 21 12.95 12.04 5.60
N TYR A 22 13.01 12.60 4.39
CA TYR A 22 14.28 12.84 3.69
C TYR A 22 15.21 13.81 4.46
N LYS A 23 14.65 14.85 5.09
CA LYS A 23 15.45 15.81 5.89
C LYS A 23 16.14 15.15 7.08
N LYS A 24 15.57 14.10 7.68
CA LYS A 24 16.18 13.37 8.81
C LYS A 24 17.50 12.71 8.41
N TYR A 25 17.57 12.18 7.19
CA TYR A 25 18.73 11.43 6.70
C TYR A 25 19.69 12.27 5.83
N LYS A 26 19.48 13.58 5.73
CA LYS A 26 20.28 14.48 4.87
C LYS A 26 21.79 14.47 5.13
N ASN A 27 22.20 14.12 6.36
CA ASN A 27 23.59 14.12 6.80
C ASN A 27 24.26 12.75 6.68
N VAL A 28 23.56 11.72 6.19
CA VAL A 28 24.13 10.38 6.00
C VAL A 28 25.13 10.45 4.84
N THR A 29 26.39 10.09 5.12
CA THR A 29 27.49 10.11 4.13
C THR A 29 27.93 8.71 3.70
N ASN A 30 27.46 7.67 4.39
CA ASN A 30 27.80 6.29 4.05
C ASN A 30 27.03 5.84 2.80
N THR A 31 27.76 5.53 1.73
CA THR A 31 27.20 5.08 0.45
C THR A 31 26.32 3.85 0.55
N ALA A 32 26.63 2.89 1.42
CA ALA A 32 25.82 1.69 1.60
C ALA A 32 24.46 2.03 2.22
N ALA A 33 24.47 2.84 3.28
CA ALA A 33 23.25 3.30 3.95
C ALA A 33 22.36 4.14 3.01
N ILE A 34 22.96 4.98 2.16
CA ILE A 34 22.22 5.77 1.15
C ILE A 34 21.49 4.84 0.16
N LYS A 35 22.13 3.76 -0.30
CA LYS A 35 21.50 2.81 -1.21
C LYS A 35 20.30 2.11 -0.56
N GLU A 36 20.42 1.71 0.69
CA GLU A 36 19.32 1.08 1.44
C GLU A 36 18.16 2.07 1.64
N LEU A 37 18.44 3.33 1.99
CA LEU A 37 17.43 4.36 2.14
C LEU A 37 16.71 4.67 0.82
N ASN A 38 17.42 4.68 -0.30
CA ASN A 38 16.80 4.84 -1.62
C ASN A 38 15.88 3.67 -1.96
N LYS A 39 16.32 2.42 -1.72
CA LYS A 39 15.49 1.24 -1.93
C LYS A 39 14.22 1.29 -1.08
N PHE A 40 14.35 1.70 0.18
CA PHE A 40 13.20 1.88 1.07
C PHE A 40 12.24 2.95 0.53
N ALA A 41 12.75 4.07 0.00
CA ALA A 41 11.90 5.09 -0.58
C ALA A 41 11.15 4.61 -1.84
N GLU A 42 11.78 3.78 -2.68
CA GLU A 42 11.14 3.15 -3.84
C GLU A 42 10.03 2.18 -3.42
N GLU A 43 10.26 1.39 -2.36
CA GLU A 43 9.25 0.48 -1.81
C GLU A 43 8.03 1.26 -1.27
N VAL A 44 8.27 2.37 -0.56
CA VAL A 44 7.20 3.25 -0.07
C VAL A 44 6.44 3.92 -1.21
N GLU A 45 7.12 4.36 -2.27
CA GLU A 45 6.47 4.91 -3.47
C GLU A 45 5.54 3.88 -4.12
N HIS A 46 6.03 2.65 -4.28
CA HIS A 46 5.25 1.56 -4.83
C HIS A 46 3.99 1.31 -4.01
N GLU A 47 4.13 1.17 -2.69
CA GLU A 47 3.01 0.94 -1.78
C GLU A 47 1.95 2.05 -1.89
N VAL A 48 2.38 3.32 -1.81
CA VAL A 48 1.48 4.48 -1.94
C VAL A 48 0.75 4.49 -3.28
N ARG A 49 1.40 4.02 -4.36
CA ARG A 49 0.80 3.99 -5.70
C ARG A 49 -0.18 2.83 -5.88
N THR A 50 0.08 1.67 -5.30
CA THR A 50 -0.68 0.45 -5.59
C THR A 50 -1.77 0.13 -4.56
N THR A 51 -1.66 0.58 -3.31
CA THR A 51 -2.60 0.17 -2.25
C THR A 51 -3.61 1.24 -1.87
N ILE A 52 -3.34 2.51 -2.18
CA ILE A 52 -4.27 3.61 -1.91
C ILE A 52 -5.29 3.73 -3.05
N VAL A 53 -6.59 3.73 -2.69
CA VAL A 53 -7.71 4.01 -3.60
C VAL A 53 -8.46 5.26 -3.13
N GLN A 54 -8.86 6.11 -4.09
CA GLN A 54 -9.67 7.29 -3.78
C GLN A 54 -11.15 6.99 -3.91
N ALA A 55 -11.94 7.45 -2.94
CA ALA A 55 -13.40 7.48 -3.01
C ALA A 55 -13.84 8.92 -3.29
N VAL A 56 -14.66 9.13 -4.31
CA VAL A 56 -15.24 10.44 -4.64
C VAL A 56 -16.75 10.37 -4.51
N GLU A 57 -17.32 11.28 -3.73
CA GLU A 57 -18.78 11.40 -3.63
C GLU A 57 -19.34 11.98 -4.93
N THR A 58 -20.18 11.21 -5.63
CA THR A 58 -20.80 11.64 -6.88
C THR A 58 -22.24 12.10 -6.69
N LYS A 59 -22.92 11.58 -5.65
CA LYS A 59 -24.26 11.95 -5.20
C LYS A 59 -24.31 11.83 -3.67
N PRO A 60 -25.25 12.50 -2.98
CA PRO A 60 -25.37 12.38 -1.52
C PRO A 60 -25.43 10.92 -1.07
N GLY A 61 -24.41 10.47 -0.32
CA GLY A 61 -24.30 9.10 0.18
C GLY A 61 -23.86 8.04 -0.84
N HIS A 62 -23.46 8.44 -2.06
CA HIS A 62 -22.94 7.54 -3.08
C HIS A 62 -21.51 7.91 -3.45
N PHE A 63 -20.60 6.97 -3.24
CA PHE A 63 -19.17 7.12 -3.49
C PHE A 63 -18.72 6.20 -4.61
N GLU A 64 -17.98 6.76 -5.56
CA GLU A 64 -17.31 6.01 -6.61
C GLU A 64 -15.85 5.79 -6.22
N LEU A 65 -15.40 4.54 -6.28
CA LEU A 65 -14.00 4.18 -6.05
C LEU A 65 -13.21 4.29 -7.34
N ARG A 66 -12.15 5.08 -7.31
CA ARG A 66 -11.22 5.25 -8.42
C ARG A 66 -10.11 4.20 -8.35
N ILE A 67 -10.42 3.01 -8.86
CA ILE A 67 -9.45 1.92 -9.01
C ILE A 67 -8.65 2.17 -10.29
N THR A 68 -7.32 2.14 -10.20
CA THR A 68 -6.43 2.34 -11.35
C THR A 68 -5.78 1.01 -11.77
N PRO A 69 -5.19 0.89 -12.98
CA PRO A 69 -4.49 -0.33 -13.38
C PRO A 69 -3.31 -0.71 -12.47
N ASP A 70 -2.73 0.29 -11.78
CA ASP A 70 -1.64 0.08 -10.83
C ASP A 70 -2.14 -0.42 -9.46
N THR A 71 -3.45 -0.33 -9.20
CA THR A 71 -4.03 -0.74 -7.92
C THR A 71 -3.94 -2.26 -7.78
N THR A 72 -3.31 -2.73 -6.72
CA THR A 72 -3.25 -4.16 -6.42
C THR A 72 -4.60 -4.63 -5.90
N LEU A 73 -5.24 -5.53 -6.65
CA LEU A 73 -6.50 -6.16 -6.29
C LEU A 73 -6.23 -7.58 -5.78
N VAL A 74 -7.01 -8.01 -4.79
CA VAL A 74 -6.95 -9.36 -4.22
C VAL A 74 -8.18 -10.12 -4.66
N ASP A 75 -8.02 -11.43 -4.86
CA ASP A 75 -9.15 -12.30 -5.19
C ASP A 75 -10.14 -12.35 -4.02
N ASN A 76 -11.41 -12.13 -4.34
CA ASN A 76 -12.48 -12.22 -3.36
C ASN A 76 -12.62 -13.67 -2.87
N VAL A 77 -12.49 -13.86 -1.56
CA VAL A 77 -12.84 -15.13 -0.91
C VAL A 77 -14.33 -15.08 -0.55
N PRO A 78 -15.14 -16.07 -0.94
CA PRO A 78 -16.55 -16.13 -0.56
C PRO A 78 -16.69 -16.08 0.96
N TYR A 79 -17.59 -15.21 1.44
CA TYR A 79 -17.91 -15.17 2.85
C TYR A 79 -18.48 -16.53 3.29
N LYS A 80 -17.97 -17.05 4.41
CA LYS A 80 -18.48 -18.25 5.05
C LYS A 80 -18.96 -17.88 6.45
N ASP A 81 -20.21 -18.22 6.76
CA ASP A 81 -20.83 -18.09 8.09
C ASP A 81 -20.27 -19.14 9.08
N GLU A 82 -18.95 -19.27 9.14
CA GLU A 82 -18.33 -20.13 10.16
C GLU A 82 -18.33 -19.37 11.49
N PRO A 83 -18.83 -19.98 12.59
CA PRO A 83 -18.76 -19.35 13.90
C PRO A 83 -17.28 -19.07 14.19
N CYS A 84 -16.93 -17.79 14.39
CA CYS A 84 -15.59 -17.40 14.80
C CYS A 84 -15.29 -17.98 16.18
N ASN A 85 -14.78 -19.21 16.22
CA ASN A 85 -14.18 -19.79 17.41
C ASN A 85 -12.87 -19.05 17.64
N ARG A 86 -12.92 -17.97 18.43
CA ARG A 86 -11.73 -17.28 18.95
C ARG A 86 -11.03 -18.19 19.96
N SER A 87 -10.40 -19.25 19.48
CA SER A 87 -9.40 -20.00 20.22
C SER A 87 -8.04 -19.57 19.67
N ASN A 88 -7.32 -18.78 20.46
CA ASN A 88 -5.93 -18.42 20.22
C ASN A 88 -5.12 -19.63 19.77
N LYS A 89 -4.42 -19.52 18.63
CA LYS A 89 -3.13 -20.18 18.39
C LYS A 89 -2.44 -19.64 17.15
N ASP A 90 -1.19 -19.32 17.38
CA ASP A 90 -0.17 -18.85 16.45
C ASP A 90 0.13 -19.84 15.32
N ASN A 91 0.78 -19.30 14.27
CA ASN A 91 1.39 -19.94 13.08
C ASN A 91 0.52 -19.93 11.81
N LEU A 92 0.73 -18.90 10.98
CA LEU A 92 0.40 -18.98 9.56
C LEU A 92 1.57 -19.63 8.83
N ASP A 93 1.37 -20.89 8.50
CA ASP A 93 2.29 -21.78 7.81
C ASP A 93 2.60 -21.26 6.40
N THR A 94 3.89 -21.12 6.09
CA THR A 94 4.37 -20.79 4.74
C THR A 94 4.44 -22.08 3.93
N SER A 95 3.45 -22.35 3.09
CA SER A 95 3.50 -23.49 2.17
C SER A 95 3.40 -23.04 0.71
N THR A 96 4.58 -23.03 0.09
CA THR A 96 4.83 -23.05 -1.34
C THR A 96 4.13 -24.23 -2.02
N SER A 97 3.38 -24.00 -3.10
CA SER A 97 3.06 -25.05 -4.08
C SER A 97 3.90 -24.88 -5.33
N LYS A 98 4.97 -25.69 -5.42
CA LYS A 98 5.49 -26.20 -6.70
C LYS A 98 4.79 -27.53 -6.98
N ASP A 99 4.15 -27.66 -8.14
CA ASP A 99 4.15 -28.87 -9.00
C ASP A 99 3.38 -28.52 -10.31
N LYS A 100 4.03 -28.33 -11.46
CA LYS A 100 4.50 -29.32 -12.46
C LYS A 100 3.44 -30.28 -13.03
N THR A 101 3.16 -30.04 -14.31
CA THR A 101 3.01 -30.99 -15.42
C THR A 101 1.91 -32.05 -15.37
N LYS A 102 1.00 -31.97 -16.35
CA LYS A 102 0.73 -33.11 -17.23
C LYS A 102 0.57 -32.62 -18.67
#